data_AF-A0A1V4PF09-F1
#
_entry.id   AF-A0A1V4PF09-F1
#
_cell.length_a   1.000
_cell.length_b   1.000
_cell.length_c   1.000
_cell.angle_alpha   90.00
_cell.angle_beta   90.00
_cell.angle_gamma   90.00
#
_symmetry.space_group_name_H-M   'P 1'
#
loop_
_entity.id
_entity.type
_entity.pdbx_description
1 polymer ?
#
loop_
_entity_poly.entity_id
_entity_poly.type
_entity_poly.pdbx_seq_one_letter_code
_entity_poly.pdbx_strand_id
1 'polypeptide(L)' 'MVRFAVQWAPFGGGDEYIFPAFGLVPEQFYRRVLRAVQSGHTDRDDFLQGFCKRKLRTLAQGARSQFKGIARTR' A
#
# COMPACT_ATOMS: atom_id res chain seq x y z
N MET A 1 9.56 7.49 4.42
CA MET A 1 8.40 6.70 3.94
C MET A 1 7.11 7.51 3.91
N VAL A 2 6.66 8.10 5.03
CA VAL A 2 5.41 8.89 5.08
C VAL A 2 5.40 10.05 4.07
N ARG A 3 6.46 10.87 4.00
CA ARG A 3 6.56 11.97 3.02
C ARG A 3 6.41 11.50 1.57
N PHE A 4 7.01 10.35 1.23
CA PHE A 4 6.86 9.75 -0.09
C PHE A 4 5.40 9.36 -0.35
N ALA A 5 4.76 8.69 0.61
CA ALA A 5 3.36 8.30 0.47
C ALA A 5 2.42 9.52 0.33
N VAL A 6 2.68 10.61 1.08
CA VAL A 6 1.93 11.88 0.93
C VAL A 6 2.10 12.47 -0.47
N GLN A 7 3.33 12.51 -0.98
CA GLN A 7 3.62 13.06 -2.31
C GLN A 7 2.94 12.26 -3.43
N TRP A 8 2.91 10.94 -3.31
CA TRP A 8 2.42 10.05 -4.38
C TRP A 8 0.96 9.63 -4.24
N ALA A 9 0.32 9.81 -3.08
CA ALA A 9 -1.08 9.43 -2.87
C ALA A 9 -2.06 10.04 -3.89
N PRO A 10 -1.94 11.32 -4.32
CA PRO A 10 -2.80 11.90 -5.36
C PRO A 10 -2.65 11.21 -6.73
N PHE A 11 -1.50 10.60 -6.99
CA PHE A 11 -1.17 9.94 -8.26
C PHE A 11 -1.34 8.41 -8.20
N GLY A 12 -2.01 7.89 -7.17
CA GLY A 12 -2.24 6.46 -7.03
C GLY A 12 -1.11 5.70 -6.31
N GLY A 13 -0.15 6.39 -5.68
CA GLY A 13 0.77 5.81 -4.69
C GLY A 13 2.19 5.48 -5.16
N GLY A 14 2.47 5.56 -6.46
CA GLY A 14 3.82 5.40 -7.02
C GLY A 14 4.44 4.03 -6.74
N ASP A 15 3.65 2.96 -6.90
CA ASP A 15 4.04 1.59 -6.53
C ASP A 15 5.30 1.12 -7.26
N GLU A 16 5.47 1.55 -8.51
CA GLU A 16 6.61 1.26 -9.38
C GLU A 16 7.94 1.84 -8.84
N TYR A 17 7.88 2.90 -8.04
CA TYR A 17 9.05 3.54 -7.45
C TYR A 17 9.37 3.02 -6.05
N ILE A 18 8.48 2.25 -5.43
CA ILE A 18 8.66 1.76 -4.05
C ILE A 18 9.87 0.83 -3.96
N PHE A 19 10.02 -0.11 -4.90
CA PHE A 19 11.12 -1.06 -4.87
C PHE A 19 12.48 -0.38 -5.11
N PRO A 20 12.68 0.45 -6.15
CA PRO A 20 13.91 1.20 -6.33
C PRO A 20 14.27 2.14 -5.16
N ALA A 21 13.27 2.76 -4.52
CA ALA A 21 13.52 3.75 -3.46
C ALA A 21 13.73 3.13 -2.07
N PHE A 22 13.10 1.99 -1.76
CA PHE A 22 13.05 1.43 -0.40
C PHE A 22 13.46 -0.04 -0.30
N GLY A 23 13.64 -0.76 -1.41
CA GLY A 23 13.91 -2.20 -1.41
C GLY A 23 12.73 -3.02 -0.86
N LEU A 24 11.51 -2.50 -0.94
CA LEU A 24 10.30 -3.15 -0.42
C LEU A 24 9.31 -3.43 -1.56
N VAL A 25 8.50 -4.47 -1.38
CA VAL A 25 7.27 -4.63 -2.18
C VAL A 25 6.20 -3.66 -1.67
N PRO A 26 5.25 -3.22 -2.53
CA PRO A 26 4.22 -2.24 -2.18
C PRO A 26 3.44 -2.58 -0.90
N GLU A 27 3.10 -3.86 -0.68
CA GLU A 27 2.38 -4.29 0.52
C GLU A 27 3.15 -3.98 1.82
N GLN A 28 4.45 -4.30 1.86
CA GLN A 28 5.29 -4.03 3.02
C GLN A 28 5.43 -2.53 3.26
N PHE A 29 5.59 -1.76 2.19
CA PHE A 29 5.66 -0.30 2.25
C PHE A 29 4.40 0.30 2.88
N TYR A 30 3.21 -0.03 2.35
CA TYR A 30 1.94 0.52 2.86
C TYR A 30 1.63 0.09 4.30
N ARG A 31 2.03 -1.12 4.72
CA ARG A 31 1.91 -1.53 6.13
C ARG A 31 2.79 -0.67 7.05
N ARG A 32 4.04 -0.38 6.65
CA ARG A 32 4.96 0.45 7.43
C ARG A 32 4.49 1.91 7.51
N VAL A 33 4.00 2.46 6.39
CA VAL A 33 3.42 3.81 6.36
C VAL A 33 2.20 3.87 7.28
N LEU A 34 1.27 2.91 7.17
CA LEU A 34 0.08 2.88 8.02
C LEU A 34 0.43 2.86 9.51
N ARG A 35 1.41 2.03 9.92
CA ARG A 35 1.87 1.98 11.31
C ARG A 35 2.47 3.33 11.77
N ALA A 36 3.32 3.94 10.95
CA ALA A 36 3.95 5.22 11.28
C ALA A 36 2.93 6.36 11.40
N VAL A 37 1.91 6.34 10.55
CA VAL A 37 0.83 7.33 10.55
C VAL A 37 -0.14 7.10 11.70
N GLN A 38 -0.38 5.86 12.14
CA GLN A 38 -1.18 5.59 13.34
C GLN A 38 -0.50 6.04 14.64
N SER A 39 0.83 6.18 14.65
CA SER A 39 1.59 6.66 15.81
C SER A 39 1.68 8.18 15.94
N GLY A 40 1.23 8.96 14.95
CA GLY A 40 1.13 10.42 14.99
C GLY A 40 -0.30 10.87 14.71
N HIS A 41 -0.82 11.87 15.41
CA HIS A 41 -2.20 12.36 15.23
C HIS A 41 -2.21 13.76 14.60
N THR A 42 -2.52 13.85 13.30
CA THR A 42 -2.82 15.08 12.56
C THR A 42 -3.90 14.82 11.50
N ASP A 43 -4.63 15.83 11.04
CA ASP A 43 -5.69 15.64 10.01
C ASP A 43 -5.19 15.05 8.68
N ARG A 44 -3.92 15.30 8.31
CA ARG A 44 -3.32 14.71 7.09
C ARG A 44 -3.11 13.20 7.24
N ASP A 45 -3.08 12.70 8.47
CA ASP A 45 -2.90 11.29 8.77
C ASP A 45 -4.15 10.50 8.42
N ASP A 46 -5.36 11.03 8.62
CA ASP A 46 -6.61 10.32 8.34
C ASP A 46 -6.80 10.00 6.85
N PHE A 47 -6.53 10.97 5.97
CA PHE A 47 -6.54 10.75 4.52
C PHE A 47 -5.55 9.64 4.14
N LEU A 48 -4.32 9.73 4.64
CA LEU A 48 -3.26 8.81 4.31
C LEU A 48 -3.50 7.41 4.87
N GLN A 49 -4.08 7.29 6.07
CA GLN A 49 -4.53 6.03 6.65
C GLN A 49 -5.60 5.38 5.77
N GLY A 50 -6.61 6.15 5.35
CA GLY A 50 -7.66 5.69 4.46
C GLY A 50 -7.10 5.19 3.13
N PHE A 51 -6.15 5.93 2.55
CA PHE A 51 -5.45 5.53 1.33
C PHE A 51 -4.68 4.22 1.50
N CYS A 52 -3.84 4.10 2.54
CA CYS A 52 -3.05 2.89 2.80
C CYS A 52 -3.94 1.67 3.04
N LYS A 53 -5.02 1.81 3.82
CA LYS A 53 -6.00 0.73 4.07
C LYS A 53 -6.64 0.24 2.77
N ARG A 54 -7.03 1.15 1.85
CA ARG A 54 -7.58 0.80 0.54
C ARG A 54 -6.56 0.06 -0.33
N LYS A 55 -5.34 0.59 -0.44
CA LYS A 55 -4.25 -0.04 -1.19
C LYS A 55 -3.97 -1.47 -0.72
N LEU A 56 -3.88 -1.67 0.60
CA LEU A 56 -3.64 -3.00 1.18
C LEU A 56 -4.78 -3.99 0.86
N ARG A 57 -6.04 -3.52 0.83
CA ARG A 57 -7.17 -4.37 0.40
C ARG A 57 -7.06 -4.75 -1.08
N THR A 58 -6.74 -3.80 -1.95
CA THR A 58 -6.58 -4.06 -3.40
C THR A 58 -5.43 -5.05 -3.65
N LEU A 59 -4.29 -4.86 -2.99
CA LEU A 59 -3.14 -5.76 -3.12
C LEU A 59 -3.46 -7.17 -2.61
N ALA A 60 -4.16 -7.28 -1.48
CA ALA A 60 -4.61 -8.58 -0.96
C ALA A 60 -5.64 -9.28 -1.88
N GLN A 61 -6.51 -8.52 -2.55
CA GLN A 61 -7.46 -9.05 -3.53
C GLN A 61 -6.76 -9.52 -4.81
N GLY A 62 -5.77 -8.77 -5.31
CA GLY A 62 -4.95 -9.18 -6.46
C GLY A 62 -4.23 -10.50 -6.20
N ALA A 63 -3.60 -10.64 -5.03
CA ALA A 63 -2.98 -11.89 -4.60
C ALA A 63 -4.00 -13.03 -4.54
N ARG A 64 -5.16 -12.83 -3.90
CA ARG A 64 -6.22 -13.86 -3.82
C ARG A 64 -6.79 -14.25 -5.19
N SER A 65 -6.90 -13.31 -6.12
CA SER A 65 -7.39 -13.59 -7.48
C SER A 65 -6.37 -14.39 -8.30
N GLN A 66 -5.08 -14.12 -8.12
CA GLN A 66 -3.99 -14.87 -8.74
C GLN A 66 -3.96 -16.33 -8.28
N PHE A 67 -4.31 -16.62 -7.03
CA PHE A 67 -4.43 -18.00 -6.52
C PHE A 67 -5.70 -18.73 -6.97
N LYS A 68 -6.79 -18.01 -7.30
CA LYS A 68 -8.04 -18.63 -7.77
C LYS A 68 -7.94 -19.15 -9.22
N GLY A 69 -7.00 -18.62 -10.01
CA GLY A 69 -6.74 -19.06 -11.38
C GLY A 69 -5.95 -20.37 -11.52
N ILE A 70 -5.30 -20.85 -10.46
CA ILE A 70 -4.45 -22.05 -10.49
C ILE A 70 -5.20 -23.35 -10.15
N ALA A 71 -6.44 -23.26 -9.64
CA ALA A 71 -7.18 -24.43 -9.16
C ALA A 71 -8.22 -24.99 -10.17
N ARG A 72 -7.96 -24.93 -11.48
CA ARG A 72 -8.87 -25.50 -12.50
C ARG A 72 -8.14 -26.29 -13.59
N THR A 73 -7.46 -27.36 -13.16
CA THR A 73 -7.05 -28.47 -14.05
C THR A 73 -7.21 -29.79 -13.30
N ARG A 74 -8.40 -30.36 -13.35
CA ARG A 74 -8.62 -31.76 -13.72
C ARG A 74 -10.11 -32.04 -13.88
#